data_AF-A0A369L3E2-F1
#
_entry.id   AF-A0A369L3E2-F1
#
_cell.length_a   1.000
_cell.length_b   1.000
_cell.length_c   1.000
_cell.angle_alpha   90.00
_cell.angle_beta   90.00
_cell.angle_gamma   90.00
#
_symmetry.space_group_name_H-M   'P 1'
#
loop_
_entity.id
_entity.type
_entity.pdbx_description
1 polymer ?
#
loop_
_entity_poly.entity_id
_entity_poly.type
_entity_poly.pdbx_seq_one_letter_code
_entity_poly.pdbx_strand_id
1 'polypeptide(L)'
;MLESYLTGLVVCGGIIIAIGAQNAYVLGLAVRREHHWWSAGLCMGTDVVLLTAGMFGVSALLLTMPNAMEAMRWMGVAFLSWLAVQAFYRAATGRQALTASKAGGRSLKHVLFATLAVTVLNPQVYLDTLLLIPAIGAQQESATTFVAGASTASILWFSLLAWGGALLSPWLSRPLAWRLIDGVIGLMMAAVALHLVRNGV
;
A
#
# COMPACT_ATOMS: atom_id res chain seq x y z
N MET A 1 13.98 25.72 -4.75
CA MET A 1 12.56 25.60 -4.29
C MET A 1 11.65 24.80 -5.23
N LEU A 2 11.31 25.28 -6.44
CA LEU A 2 10.43 24.54 -7.37
C LEU A 2 11.05 23.20 -7.81
N GLU A 3 12.35 23.18 -8.03
CA GLU A 3 13.11 21.95 -8.35
C GLU A 3 12.98 20.89 -7.25
N SER A 4 13.10 21.28 -5.98
CA SER A 4 12.92 20.38 -4.83
C SER A 4 11.51 19.80 -4.79
N TYR A 5 10.49 20.62 -5.08
CA TYR A 5 9.10 20.15 -5.16
C TYR A 5 8.91 19.13 -6.28
N LEU A 6 9.37 19.44 -7.50
CA LEU A 6 9.25 18.55 -8.66
C LEU A 6 10.03 17.26 -8.46
N THR A 7 11.22 17.33 -7.87
CA THR A 7 12.02 16.16 -7.55
C THR A 7 11.30 15.26 -6.54
N GLY A 8 10.75 15.83 -5.47
CA GLY A 8 9.94 15.08 -4.50
C GLY A 8 8.73 14.41 -5.15
N LEU A 9 8.03 15.13 -6.03
CA LEU A 9 6.88 14.62 -6.76
C LEU A 9 7.24 13.45 -7.68
N VAL A 10 8.33 13.56 -8.44
CA VAL A 10 8.76 12.53 -9.39
C VAL A 10 9.33 11.31 -8.68
N VAL A 11 10.20 11.51 -7.68
CA VAL A 11 10.83 10.41 -6.92
C VAL A 11 9.78 9.61 -6.17
N CYS A 12 8.94 10.29 -5.39
CA CYS A 12 7.87 9.63 -4.64
C CYS A 12 6.85 8.98 -5.58
N GLY A 13 6.45 9.68 -6.65
CA GLY A 13 5.56 9.14 -7.67
C GLY A 13 6.12 7.86 -8.32
N GLY A 14 7.38 7.85 -8.74
CA GLY A 14 8.01 6.68 -9.35
C GLY A 14 8.01 5.44 -8.44
N ILE A 15 8.27 5.64 -7.15
CA ILE A 15 8.31 4.56 -6.15
C ILE A 15 6.89 4.09 -5.81
N ILE A 16 5.97 5.02 -5.53
CA ILE A 16 4.60 4.70 -5.11
C ILE A 16 3.79 4.05 -6.25
N ILE A 17 4.05 4.42 -7.52
CA ILE A 17 3.35 3.85 -8.68
C ILE A 17 3.71 2.37 -8.88
N ALA A 18 4.92 1.95 -8.48
CA ALA A 18 5.31 0.55 -8.55
C ALA A 18 4.26 -0.30 -7.81
N ILE A 19 3.62 -1.22 -8.52
CA ILE A 19 2.47 -1.96 -7.99
C ILE A 19 2.95 -2.90 -6.89
N GLY A 20 2.70 -2.53 -5.64
CA GLY A 20 2.93 -3.36 -4.45
C GLY A 20 1.64 -3.91 -3.84
N ALA A 21 1.80 -4.61 -2.71
CA ALA A 21 0.69 -5.16 -1.95
C ALA A 21 -0.36 -4.09 -1.56
N GLN A 22 0.08 -2.94 -1.06
CA GLN A 22 -0.79 -1.82 -0.68
C GLN A 22 -1.67 -1.33 -1.83
N ASN A 23 -1.07 -1.09 -3.01
CA ASN A 23 -1.79 -0.63 -4.20
C ASN A 23 -2.82 -1.67 -4.66
N ALA A 24 -2.44 -2.94 -4.69
CA ALA A 24 -3.32 -4.04 -5.07
C ALA A 24 -4.53 -4.18 -4.11
N TYR A 25 -4.29 -4.01 -2.80
CA TYR A 25 -5.34 -4.06 -1.79
C TYR A 25 -6.33 -2.88 -1.92
N VAL A 26 -5.83 -1.65 -2.04
CA VAL A 26 -6.67 -0.45 -2.21
C VAL A 26 -7.48 -0.53 -3.50
N LEU A 27 -6.87 -0.95 -4.61
CA LEU A 27 -7.55 -1.14 -5.88
C LEU A 27 -8.67 -2.20 -5.76
N GLY A 28 -8.38 -3.30 -5.06
CA GLY A 28 -9.35 -4.33 -4.73
C GLY A 28 -10.56 -3.77 -4.00
N LEU A 29 -10.38 -2.89 -3.01
CA LEU A 29 -11.49 -2.21 -2.31
C LEU A 29 -12.23 -1.21 -3.20
N ALA A 30 -11.51 -0.47 -4.04
CA ALA A 30 -12.06 0.53 -4.94
C ALA A 30 -13.02 -0.07 -5.97
N VAL A 31 -12.60 -1.18 -6.60
CA VAL A 31 -13.46 -1.93 -7.55
C VAL A 31 -14.73 -2.46 -6.88
N ARG A 32 -14.68 -2.78 -5.58
CA ARG A 32 -15.84 -3.24 -4.79
C ARG A 32 -16.66 -2.11 -4.20
N ARG A 33 -16.15 -0.88 -4.27
CA ARG A 33 -16.68 0.30 -3.56
C ARG A 33 -16.80 0.07 -2.04
N GLU A 34 -15.95 -0.79 -1.47
CA GLU A 34 -15.94 -1.15 -0.04
C GLU A 34 -15.00 -0.22 0.74
N HIS A 35 -15.50 0.91 1.26
CA HIS A 35 -14.73 1.84 2.10
C HIS A 35 -13.38 2.32 1.49
N HIS A 36 -13.23 2.26 0.18
CA HIS A 36 -12.01 2.59 -0.55
C HIS A 36 -11.44 3.99 -0.26
N TRP A 37 -12.29 5.02 -0.11
CA TRP A 37 -11.84 6.37 0.27
C TRP A 37 -11.22 6.43 1.67
N TRP A 38 -11.74 5.64 2.62
CA TRP A 38 -11.17 5.55 3.96
C TRP A 38 -9.80 4.85 3.94
N SER A 39 -9.69 3.79 3.15
CA SER A 39 -8.41 3.10 2.93
C SER A 39 -7.39 4.02 2.25
N ALA A 40 -7.79 4.74 1.19
CA ALA A 40 -6.93 5.68 0.49
C ALA A 40 -6.49 6.84 1.39
N GLY A 41 -7.39 7.43 2.17
CA GLY A 41 -7.06 8.49 3.12
C GLY A 41 -6.10 8.02 4.22
N LEU A 42 -6.25 6.77 4.68
CA LEU A 42 -5.33 6.16 5.64
C LEU A 42 -3.93 5.95 5.04
N CYS A 43 -3.84 5.48 3.79
CA CYS A 43 -2.57 5.38 3.07
C CYS A 43 -1.91 6.75 2.91
N MET A 44 -2.65 7.76 2.43
CA MET A 44 -2.13 9.12 2.27
C MET A 44 -1.62 9.70 3.60
N GLY A 45 -2.40 9.53 4.67
CA GLY A 45 -2.01 10.00 6.01
C GLY A 45 -0.76 9.29 6.53
N THR A 46 -0.68 7.97 6.35
CA THR A 46 0.46 7.17 6.77
C THR A 46 1.72 7.55 5.97
N ASP A 47 1.60 7.71 4.65
CA ASP A 47 2.72 8.12 3.79
C ASP A 47 3.23 9.51 4.19
N VAL A 48 2.36 10.49 4.41
CA VAL A 48 2.77 11.84 4.83
C VAL A 48 3.51 11.79 6.15
N VAL A 49 3.02 11.01 7.12
CA VAL A 49 3.68 10.83 8.42
C VAL A 49 5.04 10.17 8.25
N LEU A 50 5.13 9.08 7.49
CA LEU A 50 6.38 8.34 7.28
C LEU A 50 7.41 9.17 6.50
N LEU A 51 7.02 9.83 5.41
CA LEU A 51 7.90 10.70 4.62
C LEU A 51 8.45 11.85 5.46
N THR A 52 7.59 12.48 6.28
CA THR A 52 8.01 13.54 7.20
C THR A 52 8.95 13.01 8.27
N ALA A 53 8.61 11.88 8.89
CA ALA A 53 9.45 11.22 9.89
C ALA A 53 10.82 10.84 9.33
N GLY A 54 10.86 10.29 8.12
CA GLY A 54 12.09 9.93 7.41
C GLY A 54 12.97 11.14 7.12
N MET A 55 12.37 12.20 6.58
CA MET A 55 13.08 13.44 6.24
C MET A 55 13.68 14.15 7.46
N PHE A 56 12.96 14.15 8.59
CA PHE A 56 13.35 14.91 9.80
C PHE A 56 13.92 14.03 10.93
N GLY A 57 14.45 12.85 10.61
CA GLY A 57 15.44 12.17 11.47
C GLY A 57 15.01 10.89 12.17
N VAL A 58 13.85 10.31 11.84
CA VAL A 58 13.46 8.98 12.36
C VAL A 58 14.22 7.84 11.67
N SER A 59 14.87 8.11 10.53
CA SER A 59 15.69 7.15 9.77
C SER A 59 16.82 6.52 10.59
N ALA A 60 17.46 7.30 11.48
CA ALA A 60 18.53 6.83 12.35
C ALA A 60 18.05 5.85 13.43
N LEU A 61 16.79 5.94 13.86
CA LEU A 61 16.22 5.06 14.90
C LEU A 61 16.06 3.62 14.39
N LEU A 62 15.70 3.44 13.11
CA LEU A 62 15.52 2.12 12.50
C LEU A 62 16.81 1.29 12.50
N LEU A 63 17.95 1.94 12.26
CA LEU A 63 19.27 1.30 12.26
C LEU A 63 19.65 0.74 13.63
N THR A 64 19.00 1.21 14.70
CA THR A 64 19.25 0.76 16.08
C THR A 64 18.33 -0.38 16.54
N MET A 65 17.29 -0.73 15.75
CA MET A 65 16.29 -1.74 16.11
C MET A 65 16.15 -2.88 15.08
N PRO A 66 17.25 -3.60 14.75
CA PRO A 66 17.21 -4.68 13.75
C PRO A 66 16.21 -5.80 14.14
N ASN A 67 16.07 -6.10 15.43
CA ASN A 67 15.11 -7.09 15.93
C ASN A 67 13.65 -6.71 15.66
N ALA A 68 13.32 -5.41 15.67
CA ALA A 68 11.96 -4.94 15.38
C ALA A 68 11.62 -5.11 13.89
N MET A 69 12.57 -4.82 13.00
CA MET A 69 12.42 -5.03 11.56
C MET A 69 12.25 -6.52 11.23
N GLU A 70 12.97 -7.40 11.91
CA GLU A 70 12.81 -8.84 11.74
C GLU A 70 11.47 -9.36 12.29
N ALA A 71 11.01 -8.88 13.44
CA ALA A 71 9.70 -9.22 13.97
C ALA A 71 8.57 -8.76 13.03
N MET A 72 8.65 -7.52 12.52
CA MET A 72 7.72 -7.01 11.51
C MET A 72 7.76 -7.82 10.22
N ARG A 73 8.94 -8.23 9.76
CA ARG A 73 9.09 -9.10 8.59
C ARG A 73 8.28 -10.37 8.74
N TRP A 74 8.47 -11.11 9.85
CA TRP A 74 7.75 -12.37 10.07
C TRP A 74 6.25 -12.18 10.29
N MET A 75 5.84 -11.14 11.01
CA MET A 75 4.41 -10.78 11.13
C MET A 75 3.80 -10.43 9.77
N GLY A 76 4.51 -9.68 8.93
CA GLY A 76 4.13 -9.35 7.57
C GLY A 76 4.01 -10.58 6.68
N VAL A 77 4.96 -11.51 6.75
CA VAL A 77 4.89 -12.79 6.03
C VAL A 77 3.62 -13.56 6.41
N ALA A 78 3.33 -13.70 7.71
CA ALA A 78 2.15 -14.41 8.17
C ALA A 78 0.86 -13.73 7.68
N PHE A 79 0.77 -12.41 7.81
CA PHE A 79 -0.40 -11.63 7.44
C PHE A 79 -0.62 -11.59 5.92
N LEU A 80 0.42 -11.34 5.13
CA LEU A 80 0.33 -11.32 3.66
C LEU A 80 0.02 -12.71 3.10
N SER A 81 0.59 -13.78 3.68
CA SER A 81 0.25 -15.15 3.30
C SER A 81 -1.21 -15.46 3.58
N TRP A 82 -1.72 -15.05 4.73
CA TRP A 82 -3.13 -15.15 5.07
C TRP A 82 -4.01 -14.40 4.05
N LEU A 83 -3.67 -13.15 3.72
CA LEU A 83 -4.41 -12.37 2.72
C LEU A 83 -4.35 -13.00 1.32
N ALA A 84 -3.21 -13.56 0.94
CA ALA A 84 -3.03 -14.27 -0.33
C ALA A 84 -3.95 -15.49 -0.41
N VAL A 85 -3.98 -16.32 0.64
CA VAL A 85 -4.87 -17.48 0.74
C VAL A 85 -6.33 -17.04 0.65
N GLN A 86 -6.73 -15.99 1.37
CA GLN A 86 -8.09 -15.46 1.26
C GLN A 86 -8.41 -14.95 -0.15
N ALA A 87 -7.46 -14.32 -0.84
CA ALA A 87 -7.64 -13.82 -2.20
C ALA A 87 -7.78 -14.97 -3.20
N PHE A 88 -6.91 -15.98 -3.12
CA PHE A 88 -7.01 -17.18 -3.95
C PHE A 88 -8.29 -17.97 -3.68
N TYR A 89 -8.72 -18.08 -2.43
CA TYR A 89 -9.99 -18.69 -2.09
C TYR A 89 -11.16 -17.96 -2.77
N ARG A 90 -11.20 -16.63 -2.69
CA ARG A 90 -12.22 -15.82 -3.39
C ARG A 90 -12.17 -16.00 -4.91
N ALA A 91 -10.97 -16.02 -5.50
CA ALA A 91 -10.78 -16.26 -6.93
C ALA A 91 -11.26 -17.67 -7.35
N ALA A 92 -11.06 -18.67 -6.50
CA ALA A 92 -11.47 -20.06 -6.74
C ALA A 92 -12.99 -20.24 -6.60
N THR A 93 -13.60 -19.75 -5.52
CA THR A 93 -15.04 -19.94 -5.22
C THR A 93 -15.96 -19.02 -6.02
N GLY A 94 -15.45 -17.93 -6.59
CA GLY A 94 -16.23 -17.03 -7.45
C GLY A 94 -17.53 -16.53 -6.81
N ARG A 95 -18.64 -16.60 -7.58
CA ARG A 95 -19.93 -15.95 -7.29
C ARG A 95 -20.67 -16.48 -6.05
N GLN A 96 -20.30 -17.63 -5.47
CA GLN A 96 -20.89 -18.11 -4.21
C GLN A 96 -20.53 -17.21 -3.01
N ALA A 97 -19.38 -16.51 -3.07
CA ALA A 97 -19.04 -15.49 -2.08
C ALA A 97 -19.89 -14.22 -2.22
N LEU A 98 -20.42 -13.91 -3.42
CA LEU A 98 -21.29 -12.75 -3.66
C LEU A 98 -22.70 -12.95 -3.08
N THR A 99 -23.20 -14.19 -3.03
CA THR A 99 -24.46 -14.51 -2.34
C THR A 99 -24.29 -14.57 -0.82
N ALA A 100 -23.15 -15.05 -0.31
CA ALA A 100 -22.84 -14.99 1.12
C ALA A 100 -22.56 -13.55 1.61
N SER A 101 -21.95 -12.70 0.77
CA SER A 101 -21.65 -11.30 1.09
C SER A 101 -22.88 -10.38 1.12
N LYS A 102 -24.05 -10.82 0.64
CA LYS A 102 -25.31 -10.08 0.84
C LYS A 102 -25.71 -10.00 2.32
N ALA A 103 -25.09 -10.77 3.21
CA ALA A 103 -25.35 -10.73 4.65
C ALA A 103 -24.55 -9.67 5.43
N GLY A 104 -23.66 -8.90 4.78
CA GLY A 104 -22.98 -7.78 5.43
C GLY A 104 -21.65 -7.45 4.75
N GLY A 105 -21.54 -6.25 4.18
CA GLY A 105 -20.26 -5.76 3.64
C GLY A 105 -19.16 -5.78 4.70
N ARG A 106 -17.89 -5.81 4.25
CA ARG A 106 -16.75 -5.74 5.18
C ARG A 106 -16.89 -4.52 6.08
N SER A 107 -16.77 -4.72 7.40
CA SER A 107 -16.85 -3.60 8.32
C SER A 107 -15.67 -2.64 8.10
N LEU A 108 -15.93 -1.34 8.26
CA LEU A 108 -14.91 -0.30 8.15
C LEU A 108 -13.67 -0.60 9.01
N LYS A 109 -13.87 -1.15 10.22
CA LYS A 109 -12.79 -1.54 11.12
C LYS A 109 -11.86 -2.59 10.50
N HIS A 110 -12.41 -3.61 9.84
CA HIS A 110 -11.60 -4.63 9.17
C HIS A 110 -10.83 -4.06 7.99
N VAL A 111 -11.45 -3.16 7.21
CA VAL A 111 -10.77 -2.48 6.10
C VAL A 111 -9.60 -1.65 6.60
N LEU A 112 -9.83 -0.77 7.58
CA LEU A 112 -8.78 0.08 8.14
C LEU A 112 -7.65 -0.72 8.78
N PHE A 113 -7.99 -1.76 9.54
CA PHE A 113 -6.97 -2.64 10.15
C PHE A 113 -6.14 -3.36 9.09
N ALA A 114 -6.79 -3.91 8.08
CA ALA A 114 -6.08 -4.60 7.01
C ALA A 114 -5.23 -3.63 6.17
N THR A 115 -5.73 -2.42 5.88
CA THR A 115 -4.93 -1.37 5.22
C THR A 115 -3.69 -1.03 6.04
N LEU A 116 -3.86 -0.72 7.34
CA LEU A 116 -2.73 -0.46 8.23
C LEU A 116 -1.76 -1.63 8.29
N ALA A 117 -2.26 -2.86 8.39
CA ALA A 117 -1.42 -4.05 8.47
C ALA A 117 -0.65 -4.28 7.15
N VAL A 118 -1.26 -4.10 5.98
CA VAL A 118 -0.56 -4.18 4.69
C VAL A 118 0.52 -3.11 4.57
N THR A 119 0.27 -1.89 5.08
CA THR A 119 1.24 -0.80 5.03
C THR A 119 2.38 -1.00 6.04
N VAL A 120 2.06 -1.15 7.33
CA VAL A 120 3.02 -1.17 8.45
C VAL A 120 3.76 -2.50 8.56
N LEU A 121 3.16 -3.63 8.21
CA LEU A 121 3.88 -4.92 8.24
C LEU A 121 4.75 -5.15 7.00
N ASN A 122 4.74 -4.23 6.03
CA ASN A 122 5.60 -4.30 4.87
C ASN A 122 6.95 -3.62 5.19
N PRO A 123 8.05 -4.36 5.44
CA PRO A 123 9.34 -3.77 5.76
C PRO A 123 9.86 -2.84 4.65
N GLN A 124 9.43 -3.08 3.41
CA GLN A 124 9.83 -2.26 2.26
C GLN A 124 9.32 -0.82 2.38
N VAL A 125 8.17 -0.56 3.04
CA VAL A 125 7.70 0.81 3.23
C VAL A 125 8.69 1.65 4.02
N TYR A 126 9.42 1.04 4.96
CA TYR A 126 10.41 1.74 5.79
C TYR A 126 11.68 2.03 5.00
N LEU A 127 12.13 1.08 4.17
CA LEU A 127 13.27 1.31 3.28
C LEU A 127 12.96 2.45 2.29
N ASP A 128 11.77 2.46 1.72
CA ASP A 128 11.39 3.46 0.72
C ASP A 128 11.18 4.84 1.36
N THR A 129 10.37 4.92 2.43
CA THR A 129 9.92 6.20 3.01
C THR A 129 10.85 6.78 4.06
N LEU A 130 11.66 5.95 4.74
CA LEU A 130 12.54 6.40 5.82
C LEU A 130 14.01 6.40 5.42
N LEU A 131 14.43 5.68 4.38
CA LEU A 131 15.83 5.69 3.92
C LEU A 131 15.98 6.30 2.52
N LEU A 132 15.33 5.71 1.51
CA LEU A 132 15.61 6.04 0.11
C LEU A 132 15.10 7.43 -0.30
N ILE A 133 13.81 7.72 -0.06
CA ILE A 133 13.23 9.03 -0.39
C ILE A 133 13.90 10.17 0.41
N PRO A 134 14.11 10.03 1.74
CA PRO A 134 14.84 11.02 2.52
C PRO A 134 16.29 11.22 2.09
N ALA A 135 17.02 10.19 1.66
CA ALA A 135 18.40 10.32 1.18
C ALA A 135 18.51 11.23 -0.06
N ILE A 136 17.50 11.20 -0.94
CA ILE A 136 17.42 12.12 -2.07
C ILE A 136 16.95 13.50 -1.60
N GLY A 137 15.96 13.56 -0.71
CA GLY A 137 15.45 14.80 -0.12
C GLY A 137 16.50 15.61 0.64
N ALA A 138 17.45 14.95 1.30
CA ALA A 138 18.54 15.59 2.04
C ALA A 138 19.55 16.31 1.14
N GLN A 139 19.59 15.97 -0.15
CA GLN A 139 20.44 16.63 -1.14
C GLN A 139 19.74 17.84 -1.79
N GLN A 140 18.48 18.09 -1.47
CA GLN A 140 17.71 19.19 -2.04
C GLN A 140 17.90 20.49 -1.26
N GLU A 141 17.80 21.63 -1.95
CA GLU A 141 17.85 22.96 -1.33
C GLU A 141 16.81 23.14 -0.21
N SER A 142 15.62 22.56 -0.36
CA SER A 142 14.54 22.65 0.62
C SER A 142 13.88 21.30 0.87
N ALA A 143 14.20 20.72 2.03
CA ALA A 143 13.63 19.47 2.54
C ALA A 143 12.10 19.53 2.70
N THR A 144 11.58 20.63 3.24
CA THR A 144 10.13 20.82 3.45
C THR A 144 9.38 20.87 2.13
N THR A 145 9.93 21.57 1.15
CA THR A 145 9.34 21.67 -0.20
C THR A 145 9.42 20.35 -0.96
N PHE A 146 10.49 19.57 -0.75
CA PHE A 146 10.61 18.22 -1.27
C PHE A 146 9.55 17.27 -0.69
N VAL A 147 9.38 17.26 0.64
CA VAL A 147 8.35 16.45 1.32
C VAL A 147 6.96 16.85 0.88
N ALA A 148 6.70 18.15 0.66
CA ALA A 148 5.43 18.62 0.11
C ALA A 148 5.16 18.02 -1.28
N GLY A 149 6.13 18.04 -2.18
CA GLY A 149 6.01 17.42 -3.51
C GLY A 149 5.79 15.91 -3.44
N ALA A 150 6.54 15.22 -2.58
CA ALA A 150 6.37 13.79 -2.34
C ALA A 150 4.98 13.43 -1.79
N SER A 151 4.49 14.23 -0.84
CA SER A 151 3.15 14.09 -0.27
C SER A 151 2.06 14.31 -1.31
N THR A 152 2.22 15.31 -2.18
CA THR A 152 1.29 15.56 -3.29
C THR A 152 1.24 14.38 -4.25
N ALA A 153 2.36 13.73 -4.57
CA ALA A 153 2.39 12.53 -5.39
C ALA A 153 1.56 11.39 -4.79
N SER A 154 1.73 11.10 -3.49
CA SER A 154 0.95 10.08 -2.78
C SER A 154 -0.56 10.40 -2.80
N ILE A 155 -0.93 11.64 -2.48
CA ILE A 155 -2.33 12.08 -2.47
C ILE A 155 -2.97 11.93 -3.86
N LEU A 156 -2.29 12.40 -4.91
CA LEU A 156 -2.79 12.29 -6.28
C LEU A 156 -2.94 10.82 -6.70
N TRP A 157 -1.95 9.98 -6.40
CA TRP A 157 -1.97 8.58 -6.77
C TRP A 157 -3.06 7.78 -6.06
N PHE A 158 -3.15 7.86 -4.73
CA PHE A 158 -4.17 7.11 -3.99
C PHE A 158 -5.58 7.63 -4.29
N SER A 159 -5.74 8.92 -4.59
CA SER A 159 -7.01 9.48 -5.07
C SER A 159 -7.37 8.91 -6.44
N LEU A 160 -6.40 8.83 -7.36
CA LEU A 160 -6.57 8.25 -8.68
C LEU A 160 -6.91 6.75 -8.61
N LEU A 161 -6.27 5.98 -7.72
CA LEU A 161 -6.58 4.57 -7.51
C LEU A 161 -7.98 4.37 -6.92
N ALA A 162 -8.34 5.15 -5.90
CA ALA A 162 -9.65 5.08 -5.27
C ALA A 162 -10.78 5.44 -6.25
N TRP A 163 -10.61 6.56 -6.95
CA TRP A 163 -11.59 7.05 -7.92
C TRP A 163 -11.64 6.18 -9.18
N GLY A 164 -10.49 5.89 -9.79
CA GLY A 164 -10.36 5.09 -11.00
C GLY A 164 -10.83 3.65 -10.81
N GLY A 165 -10.49 3.02 -9.68
CA GLY A 165 -10.99 1.69 -9.34
C GLY A 165 -12.51 1.66 -9.18
N ALA A 166 -13.09 2.69 -8.54
CA ALA A 166 -14.53 2.82 -8.38
C ALA A 166 -15.27 3.15 -9.68
N LEU A 167 -14.65 3.93 -10.58
CA LEU A 167 -15.18 4.29 -11.90
C LEU A 167 -15.22 3.06 -12.82
N LEU A 168 -14.18 2.23 -12.76
CA LEU A 168 -14.09 1.01 -13.55
C LEU A 168 -14.90 -0.17 -12.94
N SER A 169 -15.39 -0.03 -11.71
CA SER A 169 -16.21 -1.03 -11.00
C SER A 169 -17.32 -1.65 -11.86
N PRO A 170 -18.16 -0.90 -12.60
CA PRO A 170 -19.25 -1.49 -13.38
C PRO A 170 -18.74 -2.41 -14.51
N TRP A 171 -17.57 -2.09 -15.07
CA TRP A 171 -16.97 -2.85 -16.18
C TRP A 171 -16.22 -4.08 -15.65
N LEU A 172 -15.55 -3.94 -14.50
CA LEU A 172 -14.89 -5.05 -13.80
C LEU A 172 -15.84 -5.88 -12.94
N SER A 173 -17.14 -5.56 -12.88
CA SER A 173 -18.19 -6.36 -12.20
C SER A 173 -18.45 -7.73 -12.85
N ARG A 174 -17.80 -8.03 -13.97
CA ARG A 174 -17.88 -9.32 -14.65
C ARG A 174 -17.22 -10.41 -13.78
N PRO A 175 -17.81 -11.63 -13.68
CA PRO A 175 -17.26 -12.70 -12.84
C PRO A 175 -15.80 -13.05 -13.16
N LEU A 176 -15.41 -13.01 -14.44
CA LEU A 176 -14.04 -13.30 -14.84
C LEU A 176 -13.06 -12.22 -14.39
N ALA A 177 -13.44 -10.94 -14.53
CA ALA A 177 -12.62 -9.80 -14.11
C ALA A 177 -12.39 -9.82 -12.59
N TRP A 178 -13.41 -10.16 -11.80
CA TRP A 178 -13.28 -10.33 -10.35
C TRP A 178 -12.30 -11.44 -9.96
N ARG A 179 -12.39 -12.60 -10.62
CA ARG A 179 -11.47 -13.72 -10.36
C ARG A 179 -10.03 -13.36 -10.75
N LEU A 180 -9.85 -12.65 -11.84
CA LEU A 180 -8.54 -12.15 -12.26
C LEU A 180 -7.98 -11.12 -11.26
N ILE A 181 -8.78 -10.17 -10.80
CA ILE A 181 -8.35 -9.18 -9.79
C ILE A 181 -7.96 -9.88 -8.49
N ASP A 182 -8.82 -10.73 -7.92
CA ASP A 182 -8.48 -11.47 -6.69
C ASP A 182 -7.26 -12.39 -6.91
N GLY A 183 -7.13 -12.99 -8.09
CA GLY A 183 -5.98 -13.81 -8.46
C GLY A 183 -4.68 -13.01 -8.53
N VAL A 184 -4.69 -11.85 -9.19
CA VAL A 184 -3.53 -10.94 -9.27
C VAL A 184 -3.18 -10.38 -7.89
N ILE A 185 -4.17 -9.95 -7.10
CA ILE A 185 -3.93 -9.49 -5.73
C ILE A 185 -3.32 -10.63 -4.90
N GLY A 186 -3.89 -11.83 -4.95
CA GLY A 186 -3.37 -12.99 -4.23
C GLY A 186 -1.95 -13.34 -4.65
N LEU A 187 -1.65 -13.31 -5.95
CA LEU A 187 -0.33 -13.56 -6.51
C LEU A 187 0.67 -12.51 -6.05
N MET A 188 0.30 -11.22 -6.06
CA MET A 188 1.15 -10.13 -5.56
C MET A 188 1.44 -10.30 -4.07
N MET A 189 0.43 -10.58 -3.25
CA MET A 189 0.60 -10.80 -1.80
C MET A 189 1.51 -12.00 -1.51
N ALA A 190 1.33 -13.10 -2.24
CA ALA A 190 2.18 -14.28 -2.13
C ALA A 190 3.62 -14.00 -2.59
N ALA A 191 3.79 -13.28 -3.70
CA ALA A 191 5.10 -12.90 -4.22
C ALA A 191 5.87 -12.02 -3.23
N VAL A 192 5.20 -11.02 -2.63
CA VAL A 192 5.79 -10.16 -1.60
C VAL A 192 6.14 -10.98 -0.35
N ALA A 193 5.23 -11.85 0.13
CA ALA A 193 5.53 -12.73 1.27
C ALA A 193 6.74 -13.64 1.02
N LEU A 194 6.84 -14.24 -0.18
CA LEU A 194 7.99 -15.05 -0.58
C LEU A 194 9.28 -14.24 -0.68
N HIS A 195 9.20 -13.00 -1.16
CA HIS A 195 10.33 -12.09 -1.21
C HIS A 195 10.86 -11.78 0.20
N LEU A 196 9.98 -11.44 1.15
CA LEU A 196 10.34 -11.21 2.56
C LEU A 196 11.02 -12.43 3.20
N VAL A 197 10.55 -13.64 2.88
CA VAL A 197 11.14 -14.90 3.40
C VAL A 197 12.55 -15.11 2.84
N ARG A 198 12.74 -14.94 1.53
CA ARG A 198 14.00 -15.27 0.83
C ARG A 198 15.08 -14.22 1.01
N ASN A 199 14.72 -12.95 0.91
CA ASN A 199 15.70 -11.87 0.74
C ASN A 199 15.93 -11.04 2.01
N GLY A 200 15.14 -11.25 3.08
CA GLY A 200 15.25 -10.43 4.28
C GLY A 200 14.85 -8.97 4.05
N VAL A 201 15.21 -8.10 5.00
CA VAL A 201 15.14 -6.63 4.87
C VAL A 201 16.47 -6.14 4.29
#